data_AF-A0A2V7TZ91-F1
#
_entry.id   AF-A0A2V7TZ91-F1
#
_cell.length_a   1.000
_cell.length_b   1.000
_cell.length_c   1.000
_cell.angle_alpha   90.00
_cell.angle_beta   90.00
_cell.angle_gamma   90.00
#
_symmetry.space_group_name_H-M   'P 1'
#
loop_
_entity.id
_entity.type
_entity.pdbx_description
1 polymer ?
#
loop_
_entity_poly.entity_id
_entity_poly.type
_entity_poly.pdbx_seq_one_letter_code
_entity_poly.pdbx_strand_id
1 'polypeptide(L)'
;MGRRGERRRRRRALPAGQEAFGAARHALRNLSALVASGSFERRWDRASQAPYLWSRERRIFVTYDDPESLRVKSRYIIEHGLGGAMFWEYYADPTGTLLGTLFTELRGRLSGR
;
A
#
# COMPACT_ATOMS: atom_id res chain seq x y z
N MET A 1 36.48 20.78 42.59
CA MET A 1 35.86 21.48 41.44
C MET A 1 36.48 20.91 40.15
N GLY A 2 35.74 20.10 39.38
CA GLY A 2 36.33 19.37 38.23
C GLY A 2 35.38 18.35 37.57
N ARG A 3 34.39 18.88 36.85
CA ARG A 3 33.49 18.33 35.79
C ARG A 3 33.34 16.81 35.63
N ARG A 4 32.16 16.29 36.01
CA ARG A 4 31.59 15.00 35.58
C ARG A 4 31.41 14.98 34.06
N GLY A 5 32.05 14.04 33.38
CA GLY A 5 31.90 13.79 31.95
C GLY A 5 30.53 13.20 31.61
N GLU A 6 29.69 14.02 31.00
CA GLU A 6 28.41 13.64 30.40
C GLU A 6 28.67 12.67 29.24
N ARG A 7 28.41 11.37 29.45
CA ARG A 7 28.42 10.38 28.37
C ARG A 7 27.23 10.65 27.46
N ARG A 8 27.43 11.49 26.43
CA ARG A 8 26.52 11.61 25.29
C ARG A 8 26.28 10.22 24.72
N ARG A 9 25.08 9.67 24.95
CA ARG A 9 24.57 8.50 24.24
C ARG A 9 24.57 8.86 22.76
N ARG A 10 25.59 8.43 22.02
CA ARG A 10 25.58 8.50 20.55
C ARG A 10 24.37 7.69 20.11
N ARG A 11 23.33 8.36 19.60
CA ARG A 11 22.25 7.68 18.88
C ARG A 11 22.92 6.91 17.75
N ARG A 12 22.94 5.59 17.86
CA ARG A 12 23.42 4.72 16.79
C ARG A 12 22.47 4.96 15.62
N ALA A 13 22.98 5.51 14.53
CA ALA A 13 22.23 5.60 13.29
C ALA A 13 21.74 4.19 12.93
N LEU A 14 20.46 4.06 12.59
CA LEU A 14 19.89 2.78 12.23
C LEU A 14 20.49 2.33 10.89
N PRO A 15 20.78 1.03 10.71
CA PRO A 15 21.36 0.54 9.47
C PRO A 15 20.41 0.82 8.29
N ALA A 16 20.99 1.19 7.14
CA ALA A 16 20.28 1.39 5.88
C ALA A 16 19.46 0.13 5.55
N GLY A 17 18.15 0.19 5.77
CA GLY A 17 17.25 -0.96 5.72
C GLY A 17 16.16 -0.90 6.79
N GLN A 18 16.44 -0.34 7.97
CA GLN A 18 15.41 -0.10 8.99
C GLN A 18 14.61 1.19 8.76
N GLU A 19 15.13 2.14 7.98
CA GLU A 19 14.36 3.30 7.52
C GLU A 19 13.26 2.92 6.51
N ALA A 20 13.48 1.85 5.74
CA ALA A 20 12.53 1.36 4.74
C ALA A 20 11.24 0.81 5.37
N PHE A 21 11.33 0.21 6.57
CA PHE A 21 10.16 -0.34 7.27
C PHE A 21 9.27 0.76 7.88
N GLY A 22 9.86 1.88 8.33
CA GLY A 22 9.11 3.07 8.75
C GLY A 22 8.46 3.80 7.58
N ALA A 23 9.18 3.92 6.46
CA ALA A 23 8.66 4.51 5.22
C ALA A 23 7.52 3.68 4.59
N ALA A 24 7.51 2.35 4.76
CA ALA A 24 6.47 1.47 4.24
C ALA A 24 5.07 1.76 4.79
N ARG A 25 4.94 2.21 6.06
CA ARG A 25 3.65 2.61 6.65
C ARG A 25 3.10 3.91 6.05
N HIS A 26 3.96 4.76 5.49
CA HIS A 26 3.59 6.02 4.84
C HIS A 26 3.43 5.91 3.31
N ALA A 27 3.69 4.73 2.73
CA ALA A 27 3.77 4.54 1.29
C ALA A 27 2.43 4.69 0.57
N LEU A 28 1.30 4.34 1.19
CA LEU A 28 -0.03 4.47 0.56
C LEU A 28 -0.40 5.91 0.22
N ARG A 29 -0.10 6.86 1.13
CA ARG A 29 -0.40 8.28 0.91
C ARG A 29 0.34 8.88 -0.28
N ASN A 30 1.48 8.29 -0.67
CA ASN A 30 2.32 8.81 -1.73
C ASN A 30 2.34 7.90 -2.96
N LEU A 31 1.51 6.86 -3.05
CA LEU A 31 1.48 5.96 -4.20
C LEU A 31 1.22 6.70 -5.51
N SER A 32 0.24 7.62 -5.50
CA SER A 32 -0.05 8.50 -6.64
C SER A 32 1.14 9.41 -6.98
N ALA A 33 1.84 9.94 -5.99
CA ALA A 33 3.04 10.76 -6.20
C ALA A 33 4.21 9.93 -6.77
N LEU A 34 4.38 8.69 -6.34
CA LEU A 34 5.40 7.77 -6.88
C LEU A 34 5.11 7.45 -8.35
N VAL A 35 3.85 7.17 -8.69
CA VAL A 35 3.43 6.95 -10.09
C VAL A 35 3.62 8.22 -10.93
N ALA A 36 3.18 9.38 -10.42
CA ALA A 36 3.29 10.66 -11.12
C ALA A 36 4.74 11.13 -11.29
N SER A 37 5.67 10.67 -10.46
CA SER A 37 7.09 11.03 -10.57
C SER A 37 7.77 10.52 -11.84
N GLY A 38 7.18 9.56 -12.55
CA GLY A 38 7.79 8.89 -13.70
C GLY A 38 8.99 7.99 -13.36
N SER A 39 9.43 7.96 -12.09
CA SER A 39 10.57 7.14 -11.62
C SER A 39 10.19 5.69 -11.27
N PHE A 40 8.88 5.38 -11.30
CA PHE A 40 8.32 4.08 -10.98
C PHE A 40 7.40 3.62 -12.11
N GLU A 41 7.59 2.39 -12.56
CA GLU A 41 6.74 1.76 -13.56
C GLU A 41 5.73 0.86 -12.86
N ARG A 42 4.42 1.09 -13.12
CA ARG A 42 3.37 0.15 -12.72
C ARG A 42 3.42 -1.09 -13.60
N ARG A 43 3.45 -2.24 -12.96
CA ARG A 43 3.39 -3.56 -13.59
C ARG A 43 2.31 -4.40 -12.93
N TRP A 44 1.88 -5.44 -13.64
CA TRP A 44 0.86 -6.38 -13.19
C TRP A 44 1.40 -7.79 -13.26
N ASP A 45 1.31 -8.53 -12.14
CA ASP A 45 1.56 -9.97 -12.14
C ASP A 45 0.25 -10.70 -12.44
N ARG A 46 0.23 -11.42 -13.57
CA ARG A 46 -0.94 -12.18 -14.02
C ARG A 46 -1.28 -13.37 -13.13
N ALA A 47 -0.28 -14.01 -12.53
CA ALA A 47 -0.50 -15.21 -11.72
C ALA A 47 -1.11 -14.85 -10.37
N SER A 48 -0.58 -13.81 -9.71
CA SER A 48 -1.10 -13.34 -8.42
C SER A 48 -2.29 -12.37 -8.56
N GLN A 49 -2.54 -11.86 -9.76
CA GLN A 49 -3.51 -10.80 -10.04
C GLN A 49 -3.30 -9.57 -9.14
N ALA A 50 -2.05 -9.10 -9.08
CA ALA A 50 -1.66 -8.00 -8.21
C ALA A 50 -0.77 -6.96 -8.93
N PRO A 51 -0.95 -5.66 -8.64
CA PRO A 51 -0.11 -4.61 -9.16
C PRO A 51 1.14 -4.43 -8.28
N TYR A 52 2.20 -3.94 -8.90
CA TYR A 52 3.39 -3.48 -8.19
C TYR A 52 4.07 -2.34 -8.94
N LEU A 53 4.83 -1.54 -8.22
CA LEU A 53 5.72 -0.53 -8.78
C LEU A 53 7.16 -1.03 -8.73
N TRP A 54 7.90 -0.83 -9.83
CA TRP A 54 9.33 -1.05 -9.88
C TRP A 54 10.07 0.21 -10.31
N SER A 55 11.07 0.62 -9.53
CA SER A 55 12.04 1.64 -9.93
C SER A 55 13.41 0.99 -10.14
N ARG A 56 13.87 0.93 -11.39
CA ARG A 56 15.18 0.37 -11.73
C ARG A 56 16.33 1.23 -11.17
N GLU A 57 16.17 2.55 -11.21
CA GLU A 57 17.17 3.51 -10.72
C GLU A 57 17.35 3.38 -9.20
N ARG A 58 16.24 3.39 -8.45
CA ARG A 58 16.29 3.36 -6.98
C ARG A 58 16.39 1.95 -6.41
N ARG A 59 16.17 0.92 -7.24
CA ARG A 59 16.05 -0.50 -6.85
C ARG A 59 14.98 -0.70 -5.76
N ILE A 60 13.86 -0.01 -5.90
CA ILE A 60 12.72 -0.08 -4.97
C ILE A 60 11.58 -0.82 -5.64
N PHE A 61 11.02 -1.79 -4.91
CA PHE A 61 9.83 -2.54 -5.25
C PHE A 61 8.71 -2.19 -4.26
N VAL A 62 7.51 -1.87 -4.75
CA VAL A 62 6.35 -1.53 -3.93
C VAL A 62 5.15 -2.36 -4.36
N THR A 63 4.58 -3.14 -3.44
CA THR A 63 3.31 -3.88 -3.66
C THR A 63 2.15 -3.10 -3.07
N TYR A 64 1.00 -3.15 -3.72
CA TYR A 64 -0.19 -2.42 -3.26
C TYR A 64 -1.47 -3.00 -3.85
N ASP A 65 -2.61 -2.44 -3.46
CA ASP A 65 -3.91 -2.67 -4.11
C ASP A 65 -4.35 -1.44 -4.89
N ASP A 66 -5.00 -1.67 -6.02
CA ASP A 66 -5.60 -0.63 -6.84
C ASP A 66 -6.99 -1.06 -7.34
N PRO A 67 -7.72 -0.22 -8.09
CA PRO A 67 -9.05 -0.60 -8.56
C PRO A 67 -9.09 -1.91 -9.36
N GLU A 68 -8.01 -2.28 -10.07
CA GLU A 68 -7.96 -3.52 -10.85
C GLU A 68 -7.89 -4.75 -9.92
N SER A 69 -7.00 -4.75 -8.93
CA SER A 69 -6.92 -5.86 -7.97
C SER A 69 -8.15 -5.96 -7.06
N LEU A 70 -8.75 -4.82 -6.69
CA LEU A 70 -9.97 -4.82 -5.89
C LEU A 70 -11.17 -5.37 -6.66
N ARG A 71 -11.29 -5.13 -7.98
CA ARG A 71 -12.30 -5.79 -8.82
C ARG A 71 -12.12 -7.32 -8.84
N VAL A 72 -10.88 -7.78 -8.99
CA VAL A 72 -10.56 -9.21 -8.94
C VAL A 72 -10.95 -9.82 -7.58
N LYS A 73 -10.58 -9.18 -6.47
CA LYS A 73 -10.92 -9.63 -5.12
C LYS A 73 -12.43 -9.63 -4.88
N SER A 74 -13.14 -8.60 -5.34
CA SER A 74 -14.60 -8.53 -5.25
C SER A 74 -15.27 -9.65 -6.04
N ARG A 75 -14.79 -9.96 -7.24
CA ARG A 75 -15.27 -11.11 -8.01
C ARG A 75 -15.07 -12.42 -7.25
N TYR A 76 -13.87 -12.63 -6.69
CA TYR A 76 -13.58 -13.81 -5.87
C TYR A 76 -14.53 -13.94 -4.68
N ILE A 77 -14.79 -12.85 -3.96
CA ILE A 77 -15.75 -12.79 -2.84
C ILE A 77 -17.15 -13.22 -3.30
N ILE A 78 -17.60 -12.74 -4.45
CA ILE A 78 -18.93 -13.04 -5.00
C ILE A 78 -19.02 -14.52 -5.41
N GLU A 79 -18.06 -15.00 -6.20
CA GLU A 79 -18.01 -16.38 -6.73
C GLU A 79 -17.97 -17.42 -5.62
N HIS A 80 -17.29 -17.12 -4.51
CA HIS A 80 -17.15 -18.04 -3.37
C HIS A 80 -18.18 -17.80 -2.26
N GLY A 81 -19.11 -16.87 -2.46
CA GLY A 81 -20.18 -16.60 -1.49
C GLY A 81 -19.69 -16.06 -0.14
N LEU A 82 -18.57 -15.34 -0.11
CA LEU A 82 -18.00 -14.78 1.11
C LEU A 82 -18.82 -13.59 1.62
N GLY A 83 -18.67 -13.25 2.91
CA GLY A 83 -19.48 -12.23 3.58
C GLY A 83 -19.21 -10.78 3.16
N GLY A 84 -18.09 -10.50 2.50
CA GLY A 84 -17.70 -9.16 2.06
C GLY A 84 -16.19 -8.96 2.07
N ALA A 85 -15.77 -7.69 1.97
CA ALA A 85 -14.37 -7.29 2.07
C ALA A 85 -14.11 -6.48 3.35
N MET A 86 -12.90 -6.64 3.90
CA MET A 86 -12.32 -5.73 4.89
C MET A 86 -11.14 -5.01 4.22
N PHE A 87 -10.94 -3.74 4.57
CA PHE A 87 -9.79 -2.96 4.12
C PHE A 87 -9.20 -2.18 5.30
N TRP A 88 -7.91 -1.87 5.22
CA TRP A 88 -7.20 -1.06 6.19
C TRP A 88 -6.26 -0.09 5.47
N GLU A 89 -6.21 1.21 5.76
CA GLU A 89 -7.11 2.00 6.61
C GLU A 89 -7.76 3.12 5.81
N TYR A 90 -8.86 3.65 6.35
CA TYR A 90 -9.66 4.70 5.71
C TYR A 90 -8.84 5.94 5.33
N TYR A 91 -7.93 6.39 6.21
CA TYR A 91 -7.10 7.58 5.99
C TYR A 91 -5.95 7.38 5.00
N ALA A 92 -5.75 6.17 4.49
CA ALA A 92 -4.70 5.85 3.54
C ALA A 92 -5.10 6.19 2.08
N ASP A 93 -6.40 6.39 1.82
CA ASP A 93 -6.94 6.75 0.51
C ASP A 93 -7.95 7.93 0.62
N PRO A 94 -7.46 9.19 0.67
CA PRO A 94 -8.33 10.36 0.80
C PRO A 94 -9.28 10.58 -0.40
N THR A 95 -9.00 10.01 -1.58
CA THR A 95 -9.89 10.14 -2.73
C THR A 95 -11.08 9.20 -2.64
N GLY A 96 -11.03 8.18 -1.76
CA GLY A 96 -12.07 7.18 -1.59
C GLY A 96 -12.21 6.23 -2.78
N THR A 97 -11.24 6.22 -3.71
CA THR A 97 -11.30 5.43 -4.94
C THR A 97 -11.30 3.93 -4.67
N LEU A 98 -10.50 3.48 -3.71
CA LEU A 98 -10.39 2.06 -3.36
C LEU A 98 -11.66 1.56 -2.67
N LEU A 99 -12.15 2.33 -1.68
CA LEU A 99 -13.41 2.02 -1.02
C LEU A 99 -14.60 2.07 -1.98
N GLY A 100 -14.63 3.08 -2.85
CA GLY A 100 -15.67 3.22 -3.88
C GLY A 100 -15.67 2.04 -4.86
N THR A 101 -14.48 1.52 -5.21
CA THR A 101 -14.36 0.30 -6.03
C THR A 101 -14.97 -0.90 -5.31
N LEU A 102 -14.58 -1.16 -4.06
CA LEU A 102 -15.17 -2.25 -3.26
C LEU A 102 -16.69 -2.11 -3.14
N PHE A 103 -17.18 -0.90 -2.86
CA PHE A 103 -18.61 -0.63 -2.71
C PHE A 103 -19.38 -0.93 -3.99
N THR A 104 -18.93 -0.41 -5.14
CA THR A 104 -19.60 -0.62 -6.43
C THR A 104 -19.65 -2.10 -6.80
N GLU A 105 -18.52 -2.82 -6.68
CA GLU A 105 -18.45 -4.22 -7.08
C GLU A 105 -19.27 -5.14 -6.17
N LEU A 106 -19.25 -4.91 -4.85
CA LEU A 106 -19.96 -5.77 -3.90
C LEU A 106 -21.46 -5.44 -3.79
N ARG A 107 -21.89 -4.20 -4.08
CA ARG A 107 -23.30 -3.81 -4.01
C ARG A 107 -24.16 -4.50 -5.08
N GLY A 108 -23.60 -4.79 -6.26
CA GLY A 108 -24.33 -5.49 -7.33
C GLY A 108 -24.94 -6.82 -6.89
N ARG A 109 -24.36 -7.48 -5.86
CA ARG A 109 -24.90 -8.70 -5.25
C ARG A 109 -26.14 -8.46 -4.37
N LEU A 110 -26.28 -7.28 -3.76
CA LEU A 110 -27.35 -6.96 -2.81
C LEU A 110 -28.66 -6.58 -3.50
N SER A 111 -28.61 -6.16 -4.76
CA SER A 111 -29.79 -5.73 -5.53
C SER A 111 -30.56 -6.89 -6.19
N GLY A 112 -30.04 -8.11 -6.12
CA GLY A 112 -30.63 -9.32 -6.72
C GLY A 112 -31.15 -10.34 -5.70
N ARG A 113 -31.33 -9.93 -4.44
CA ARG A 113 -32.04 -10.68 -3.39
C ARG A 113 -33.26 -9.86 -2.96
#